data_AF-A0A1X1VM63-F1
#
_entry.id   AF-A0A1X1VM63-F1
#
_cell.length_a   1.000
_cell.length_b   1.000
_cell.length_c   1.000
_cell.angle_alpha   90.00
_cell.angle_beta   90.00
_cell.angle_gamma   90.00
#
_symmetry.space_group_name_H-M   'P 1'
#
loop_
_entity.id
_entity.type
_entity.pdbx_description
1 polymer ?
#
loop_
_entity_poly.entity_id
_entity_poly.type
_entity_poly.pdbx_seq_one_letter_code
_entity_poly.pdbx_strand_id
1 'polypeptide(L)'
;MTATSALACPPAAAAPADQPPPCSAGQLIVSAGQPQAAVGHRAITLTFALADDAMPCTLTGYPDVDSGAGGPLIYAEHTLRGYLGGLPANVGVPPTVTLTQSQPAQAIVEGTAIDGNGNPCPTYTELRVTPPGAASAVTVPTGIEACQLQVHPVVLGSQE
;
A
#
# COMPACT_ATOMS: atom_id res chain seq x y z
N MET A 1 35.97 -9.23 -63.21
CA MET A 1 35.82 -8.41 -62.00
C MET A 1 34.50 -8.81 -61.35
N THR A 2 34.54 -9.60 -60.29
CA THR A 2 33.36 -10.10 -59.57
C THR A 2 33.29 -9.40 -58.20
N ALA A 3 32.20 -8.67 -57.94
CA ALA A 3 31.98 -7.92 -56.71
C ALA A 3 31.31 -8.82 -55.65
N THR A 4 31.84 -8.80 -54.43
CA THR A 4 31.31 -9.54 -53.27
C THR A 4 30.41 -8.62 -52.45
N SER A 5 29.13 -8.92 -52.37
CA SER A 5 28.18 -8.19 -51.52
C SER A 5 28.23 -8.74 -50.09
N ALA A 6 28.54 -7.88 -49.12
CA ALA A 6 28.44 -8.20 -47.70
C ALA A 6 26.99 -7.97 -47.23
N LEU A 7 26.36 -8.98 -46.65
CA LEU A 7 25.09 -8.83 -45.94
C LEU A 7 25.34 -8.13 -44.60
N ALA A 8 24.76 -6.95 -44.42
CA ALA A 8 24.66 -6.30 -43.12
C ALA A 8 23.62 -7.03 -42.25
N CYS A 9 24.01 -7.41 -41.04
CA CYS A 9 23.11 -7.98 -40.04
C CYS A 9 22.22 -6.85 -39.46
N PRO A 10 20.89 -7.03 -39.37
CA PRO A 10 20.04 -6.04 -38.74
C PRO A 10 20.33 -5.96 -37.23
N PRO A 11 20.22 -4.77 -36.61
CA PRO A 11 20.37 -4.64 -35.17
C PRO A 11 19.28 -5.43 -34.45
N ALA A 12 19.67 -6.21 -33.45
CA ALA A 12 18.74 -6.91 -32.58
C ALA A 12 17.82 -5.89 -31.89
N ALA A 13 16.51 -6.07 -32.01
CA ALA A 13 15.54 -5.30 -31.26
C ALA A 13 15.77 -5.53 -29.76
N ALA A 14 15.89 -4.46 -28.98
CA ALA A 14 15.96 -4.55 -27.53
C ALA A 14 14.69 -5.23 -27.00
N ALA A 15 14.85 -6.25 -26.17
CA ALA A 15 13.74 -6.85 -25.45
C ALA A 15 13.01 -5.78 -24.62
N PRO A 16 11.69 -5.92 -24.37
CA PRO A 16 10.99 -5.04 -23.45
C PRO A 16 11.74 -4.99 -22.13
N ALA A 17 11.92 -3.80 -21.56
CA ALA A 17 12.46 -3.66 -20.21
C ALA A 17 11.58 -4.49 -19.26
N ASP A 18 12.20 -5.48 -18.62
CA ASP A 18 11.52 -6.38 -17.69
C ASP A 18 10.92 -5.53 -16.56
N GLN A 19 9.60 -5.54 -16.42
CA GLN A 19 8.96 -4.84 -15.31
C GLN A 19 9.44 -5.48 -14.01
N PRO A 20 9.72 -4.70 -12.95
CA PRO A 20 10.13 -5.28 -11.67
C PRO A 20 9.11 -6.32 -11.19
N PRO A 21 9.57 -7.47 -10.66
CA PRO A 21 8.67 -8.52 -10.20
C PRO A 21 7.81 -8.03 -9.02
N PRO A 22 6.70 -8.73 -8.69
CA PRO A 22 5.94 -8.44 -7.48
C PRO A 22 6.82 -8.50 -6.23
N CYS A 23 6.57 -7.62 -5.27
CA CYS A 23 7.30 -7.61 -4.00
C CYS A 23 7.01 -8.88 -3.20
N SER A 24 8.05 -9.50 -2.65
CA SER A 24 7.90 -10.53 -1.62
C SER A 24 7.79 -9.90 -0.23
N ALA A 25 7.17 -10.60 0.71
CA ALA A 25 6.93 -10.10 2.07
C ALA A 25 8.22 -9.65 2.79
N GLY A 26 9.34 -10.35 2.59
CA GLY A 26 10.62 -10.05 3.24
C GLY A 26 11.36 -8.84 2.64
N GLN A 27 10.89 -8.30 1.51
CA GLN A 27 11.47 -7.10 0.89
C GLN A 27 10.86 -5.81 1.41
N LEU A 28 9.81 -5.87 2.22
CA LEU A 28 9.04 -4.70 2.62
C LEU A 28 9.19 -4.40 4.10
N ILE A 29 9.43 -3.13 4.40
CA ILE A 29 9.28 -2.55 5.72
C ILE A 29 7.95 -1.78 5.72
N VAL A 30 7.12 -2.06 6.71
CA VAL A 30 5.84 -1.37 6.91
C VAL A 30 5.94 -0.46 8.13
N SER A 31 5.58 0.80 7.95
CA SER A 31 5.52 1.79 9.03
C SER A 31 4.22 2.59 8.98
N ALA A 32 3.83 3.19 10.09
CA ALA A 32 2.67 4.07 10.16
C ALA A 32 3.09 5.53 10.33
N GLY A 33 2.39 6.44 9.66
CA GLY A 33 2.43 7.87 9.93
C GLY A 33 1.65 8.25 11.18
N GLN A 34 1.61 9.56 11.48
CA GLN A 34 0.83 10.07 12.60
C GLN A 34 -0.67 9.94 12.36
N PRO A 35 -1.48 9.66 13.41
CA PRO A 35 -2.93 9.63 13.29
C PRO A 35 -3.50 10.96 12.83
N GLN A 36 -4.43 10.89 11.87
CA GLN A 36 -5.17 12.03 11.33
C GLN A 36 -6.63 11.93 11.75
N ALA A 37 -7.32 13.07 11.85
CA ALA A 37 -8.72 13.11 12.24
C ALA A 37 -9.48 14.19 11.47
N ALA A 38 -10.70 13.88 11.03
CA ALA A 38 -11.62 14.86 10.48
C ALA A 38 -13.07 14.38 10.63
N VAL A 39 -13.95 15.24 11.16
CA VAL A 39 -15.42 15.02 11.22
C VAL A 39 -15.79 13.61 11.73
N GLY A 40 -15.14 13.15 12.81
CA GLY A 40 -15.40 11.83 13.40
C GLY A 40 -14.66 10.67 12.74
N HIS A 41 -14.01 10.87 11.60
CA HIS A 41 -13.10 9.90 10.98
C HIS A 41 -11.71 9.97 11.62
N ARG A 42 -11.00 8.85 11.54
CA ARG A 42 -9.58 8.68 11.85
C ARG A 42 -8.88 8.05 10.66
N ALA A 43 -7.65 8.45 10.40
CA ALA A 43 -6.82 7.77 9.40
C ALA A 43 -5.40 7.55 9.89
N ILE A 44 -4.82 6.45 9.43
CA ILE A 44 -3.39 6.15 9.48
C ILE A 44 -2.91 5.96 8.06
N THR A 45 -1.87 6.69 7.67
CA THR A 45 -1.12 6.39 6.44
C THR A 45 -0.11 5.29 6.75
N LEU A 46 -0.27 4.13 6.13
CA LEU A 46 0.73 3.08 6.08
C LEU A 46 1.72 3.37 4.95
N THR A 47 3.00 3.24 5.22
CA THR A 47 4.08 3.34 4.23
C THR A 47 4.70 1.97 4.04
N PHE A 48 4.83 1.55 2.80
CA PHE A 48 5.52 0.33 2.35
C PHE A 48 6.80 0.74 1.64
N ALA A 49 7.93 0.53 2.30
CA ALA A 49 9.25 0.83 1.76
C ALA A 49 10.02 -0.47 1.49
N LEU A 50 10.99 -0.42 0.58
CA LEU A 50 11.94 -1.51 0.43
C LEU A 50 12.82 -1.60 1.66
N ALA A 51 13.13 -2.83 2.09
CA ALA A 51 14.23 -3.07 3.03
C ALA A 51 15.56 -2.64 2.39
N ASP A 52 16.57 -2.41 3.24
CA ASP A 52 17.91 -2.08 2.77
C ASP A 52 18.41 -3.14 1.77
N ASP A 53 19.04 -2.68 0.69
CA ASP A 53 19.55 -3.49 -0.43
C ASP A 53 18.51 -4.34 -1.19
N ALA A 54 17.22 -4.24 -0.87
CA ALA A 54 16.19 -4.90 -1.65
C ALA A 54 16.08 -4.28 -3.05
N MET A 55 15.95 -5.15 -4.06
CA MET A 55 15.75 -4.75 -5.44
C MET A 55 14.36 -4.16 -5.66
N PRO A 56 14.21 -3.25 -6.66
CA PRO A 56 12.90 -2.75 -7.07
C PRO A 56 11.91 -3.86 -7.32
N CYS A 57 10.66 -3.64 -6.92
CA CYS A 57 9.57 -4.59 -7.09
C CYS A 57 8.23 -3.85 -7.20
N THR A 58 7.15 -4.56 -7.50
CA THR A 58 5.81 -3.99 -7.67
C THR A 58 4.84 -4.39 -6.58
N LEU A 59 3.97 -3.46 -6.17
CA LEU A 59 2.80 -3.71 -5.32
C LEU A 59 1.53 -3.32 -6.07
N THR A 60 0.43 -4.04 -5.81
CA THR A 60 -0.87 -3.77 -6.41
C THR A 60 -1.99 -4.19 -5.47
N GLY A 61 -3.14 -3.53 -5.54
CA GLY A 61 -4.31 -3.88 -4.73
C GLY A 61 -4.29 -3.24 -3.34
N TYR A 62 -4.63 -4.02 -2.31
CA TYR A 62 -4.85 -3.57 -0.93
C TYR A 62 -3.97 -4.39 0.01
N PRO A 63 -3.44 -3.80 1.09
CA PRO A 63 -3.02 -4.60 2.23
C PRO A 63 -4.25 -5.10 3.00
N ASP A 64 -4.19 -6.29 3.57
CA ASP A 64 -5.16 -6.68 4.60
C ASP A 64 -4.75 -6.02 5.92
N VAL A 65 -5.72 -5.47 6.65
CA VAL A 65 -5.46 -4.77 7.92
C VAL A 65 -6.46 -5.20 8.97
N ASP A 66 -5.96 -5.66 10.11
CA ASP A 66 -6.75 -5.97 11.28
C ASP A 66 -6.35 -5.05 12.44
N SER A 67 -7.28 -4.80 13.35
CA SER A 67 -6.93 -4.18 14.63
C SER A 67 -6.04 -5.12 15.46
N GLY A 68 -5.20 -4.54 16.31
CA GLY A 68 -4.50 -5.27 17.36
C GLY A 68 -5.08 -5.00 18.74
N ALA A 69 -4.20 -4.80 19.72
CA ALA A 69 -4.61 -4.52 21.10
C ALA A 69 -5.45 -3.22 21.21
N GLY A 70 -6.42 -3.23 22.13
CA GLY A 70 -7.24 -2.05 22.49
C GLY A 70 -8.76 -2.28 22.49
N GLY A 71 -9.22 -3.35 21.84
CA GLY A 71 -10.64 -3.71 21.76
C GLY A 71 -10.87 -5.07 21.12
N PRO A 72 -12.12 -5.38 20.74
CA PRO A 72 -12.42 -6.53 19.90
C PRO A 72 -11.64 -6.50 18.57
N LEU A 73 -11.32 -7.68 18.04
CA LEU A 73 -10.71 -7.77 16.72
C LEU A 73 -11.69 -7.28 15.65
N ILE A 74 -11.26 -6.31 14.85
CA ILE A 74 -12.00 -5.79 13.70
C ILE A 74 -11.10 -5.84 12.46
N TYR A 75 -11.71 -6.09 11.32
CA TYR A 75 -11.06 -6.27 10.02
C TYR A 75 -11.39 -5.05 9.15
N ALA A 76 -10.39 -4.55 8.42
CA ALA A 76 -10.59 -3.44 7.50
C ALA A 76 -11.28 -3.94 6.22
N GLU A 77 -12.37 -3.27 5.84
CA GLU A 77 -12.99 -3.50 4.54
C GLU A 77 -12.18 -2.85 3.41
N HIS A 78 -11.97 -3.56 2.31
CA HIS A 78 -11.31 -3.00 1.13
C HIS A 78 -12.27 -2.06 0.41
N THR A 79 -11.95 -0.76 0.42
CA THR A 79 -12.73 0.25 -0.29
C THR A 79 -11.83 1.08 -1.18
N LEU A 80 -12.27 1.36 -2.42
CA LEU A 80 -11.47 2.18 -3.34
C LEU A 80 -11.18 3.59 -2.77
N ARG A 81 -12.04 4.05 -1.86
CA ARG A 81 -12.06 5.41 -1.31
C ARG A 81 -12.91 5.51 -0.06
N GLY A 82 -12.58 6.48 0.77
CA GLY A 82 -13.20 6.83 2.04
C GLY A 82 -13.26 8.35 2.22
N TYR A 83 -13.56 8.81 3.43
CA TYR A 83 -13.64 10.23 3.74
C TYR A 83 -12.26 10.91 3.72
N LEU A 84 -11.24 10.23 4.26
CA LEU A 84 -9.89 10.73 4.44
C LEU A 84 -8.93 10.31 3.33
N GLY A 85 -9.33 9.44 2.39
CA GLY A 85 -8.46 9.14 1.27
C GLY A 85 -8.94 8.05 0.30
N GLY A 86 -7.94 7.42 -0.30
CA GLY A 86 -8.09 6.45 -1.38
C GLY A 86 -7.96 7.07 -2.75
N LEU A 87 -8.46 6.37 -3.77
CA LEU A 87 -8.18 6.71 -5.15
C LEU A 87 -8.95 7.97 -5.62
N PRO A 88 -8.47 8.70 -6.64
CA PRO A 88 -9.21 9.81 -7.26
C PRO A 88 -10.51 9.37 -7.93
N ALA A 89 -11.63 10.07 -7.77
CA ALA A 89 -13.00 9.61 -8.10
C ALA A 89 -13.20 8.91 -9.47
N ASN A 90 -12.42 9.28 -10.48
CA ASN A 90 -12.47 8.70 -11.84
C ASN A 90 -11.64 7.41 -12.02
N VAL A 91 -10.96 6.93 -10.97
CA VAL A 91 -10.15 5.71 -10.98
C VAL A 91 -10.89 4.60 -10.25
N GLY A 92 -11.28 3.56 -10.98
CA GLY A 92 -12.04 2.41 -10.46
C GLY A 92 -11.20 1.16 -10.21
N VAL A 93 -9.91 1.18 -10.55
CA VAL A 93 -9.02 0.03 -10.48
C VAL A 93 -7.77 0.41 -9.68
N PRO A 94 -7.38 -0.38 -8.65
CA PRO A 94 -6.10 -0.22 -7.96
C PRO A 94 -4.91 -0.15 -8.92
N PRO A 95 -4.00 0.83 -8.78
CA PRO A 95 -2.81 0.88 -9.61
C PRO A 95 -1.82 -0.22 -9.21
N THR A 96 -0.93 -0.57 -10.15
CA THR A 96 0.33 -1.24 -9.82
C THR A 96 1.40 -0.18 -9.65
N VAL A 97 2.10 -0.21 -8.52
CA VAL A 97 3.12 0.77 -8.13
C VAL A 97 4.47 0.09 -8.07
N THR A 98 5.49 0.74 -8.65
CA THR A 98 6.88 0.28 -8.56
C THR A 98 7.54 0.92 -7.36
N LEU A 99 8.06 0.09 -6.46
CA LEU A 99 8.83 0.53 -5.29
C LEU A 99 10.31 0.59 -5.66
N THR A 100 10.97 1.66 -5.23
CA THR A 100 12.42 1.80 -5.23
C THR A 100 12.88 2.31 -3.86
N GLN A 101 14.19 2.32 -3.60
CA GLN A 101 14.74 2.84 -2.34
C GLN A 101 14.29 4.30 -2.05
N SER A 102 14.06 5.11 -3.08
CA SER A 102 13.61 6.49 -2.96
C SER A 102 12.11 6.70 -3.20
N GLN A 103 11.37 5.63 -3.47
CA GLN A 103 9.97 5.71 -3.86
C GLN A 103 9.14 4.63 -3.16
N PRO A 104 8.66 4.90 -1.94
CA PRO A 104 7.78 3.99 -1.24
C PRO A 104 6.35 4.06 -1.80
N ALA A 105 5.54 3.06 -1.44
CA ALA A 105 4.10 3.09 -1.62
C ALA A 105 3.40 3.45 -0.31
N GLN A 106 2.16 3.90 -0.41
CA GLN A 106 1.31 4.24 0.74
C GLN A 106 -0.08 3.63 0.59
N ALA A 107 -0.71 3.29 1.71
CA ALA A 107 -2.14 2.99 1.79
C ALA A 107 -2.72 3.71 3.01
N ILE A 108 -3.99 4.11 2.93
CA ILE A 108 -4.67 4.76 4.04
C ILE A 108 -5.61 3.75 4.68
N VAL A 109 -5.48 3.59 6.00
CA VAL A 109 -6.45 2.89 6.85
C VAL A 109 -7.33 3.95 7.47
N GLU A 110 -8.64 3.81 7.32
CA GLU A 110 -9.63 4.76 7.83
C GLU A 110 -10.57 4.07 8.80
N GLY A 111 -10.99 4.77 9.86
CA GLY A 111 -12.00 4.31 10.79
C GLY A 111 -12.90 5.43 11.27
N THR A 112 -14.00 5.08 11.92
CA THR A 112 -14.90 6.03 12.60
C THR A 112 -14.68 5.97 14.10
N ALA A 113 -14.45 7.14 14.71
CA ALA A 113 -14.19 7.26 16.15
C ALA A 113 -15.47 7.28 17.01
N ILE A 114 -16.64 7.39 16.37
CA ILE A 114 -17.96 7.42 17.01
C ILE A 114 -18.86 6.38 16.34
N ASP A 115 -19.63 5.63 17.13
CA ASP A 115 -20.58 4.62 16.64
C ASP A 115 -21.91 5.24 16.14
N GLY A 116 -22.81 4.41 15.60
CA GLY A 116 -24.12 4.85 15.12
C GLY A 116 -25.07 5.39 16.21
N ASN A 117 -24.74 5.22 17.49
CA ASN A 117 -25.49 5.74 18.63
C ASN A 117 -24.85 7.00 19.24
N GLY A 118 -23.70 7.46 18.70
CA GLY A 118 -22.97 8.61 19.21
C GLY A 118 -21.95 8.28 20.32
N ASN A 119 -21.69 7.00 20.62
CA ASN A 119 -20.71 6.61 21.63
C ASN A 119 -19.29 6.60 21.05
N PRO A 120 -18.26 6.89 21.87
CA PRO A 120 -16.88 6.75 21.43
C PRO A 120 -16.51 5.29 21.14
N CYS A 121 -15.72 5.09 20.10
CA CYS A 121 -15.17 3.79 19.72
C CYS A 121 -13.93 3.42 20.55
N PRO A 122 -13.58 2.12 20.62
CA PRO A 122 -12.33 1.67 21.23
C PRO A 122 -11.10 2.32 20.58
N THR A 123 -10.05 2.51 21.38
CA THR A 123 -8.74 2.97 20.91
C THR A 123 -7.80 1.78 20.78
N TYR A 124 -7.39 1.48 19.54
CA TYR A 124 -6.37 0.48 19.26
C TYR A 124 -4.98 1.09 19.32
N THR A 125 -3.99 0.31 19.74
CA THR A 125 -2.59 0.75 19.90
C THR A 125 -1.65 0.15 18.87
N GLU A 126 -2.15 -0.78 18.05
CA GLU A 126 -1.41 -1.38 16.96
C GLU A 126 -2.37 -1.87 15.86
N LEU A 127 -1.84 -2.03 14.66
CA LEU A 127 -2.49 -2.68 13.53
C LEU A 127 -1.70 -3.93 13.14
N ARG A 128 -2.39 -4.96 12.66
CA ARG A 128 -1.78 -6.12 12.00
C ARG A 128 -1.94 -5.92 10.50
N VAL A 129 -0.84 -5.73 9.80
CA VAL A 129 -0.84 -5.38 8.38
C VAL A 129 -0.21 -6.51 7.58
N THR A 130 -0.95 -7.08 6.64
CA THR A 130 -0.42 -8.00 5.63
C THR A 130 -0.24 -7.23 4.32
N PRO A 131 0.99 -6.96 3.86
CA PRO A 131 1.22 -6.29 2.59
C PRO A 131 0.53 -7.01 1.42
N PRO A 132 0.19 -6.31 0.32
CA PRO A 132 -0.45 -6.95 -0.82
C PRO A 132 0.41 -8.11 -1.36
N GLY A 133 -0.18 -9.30 -1.46
CA GLY A 133 0.50 -10.51 -1.94
C GLY A 133 1.42 -11.20 -0.91
N ALA A 134 1.54 -10.67 0.31
CA ALA A 134 2.22 -11.35 1.41
C ALA A 134 1.31 -12.38 2.09
N ALA A 135 1.90 -13.39 2.72
CA ALA A 135 1.18 -14.44 3.44
C ALA A 135 1.16 -14.23 4.97
N SER A 136 1.79 -13.18 5.48
CA SER A 136 1.96 -12.97 6.91
C SER A 136 1.85 -11.50 7.26
N ALA A 137 1.15 -11.24 8.37
CA ALA A 137 0.99 -9.90 8.92
C ALA A 137 2.24 -9.46 9.70
N VAL A 138 2.50 -8.16 9.68
CA VAL A 138 3.45 -7.46 10.55
C VAL A 138 2.64 -6.60 11.52
N THR A 139 3.02 -6.61 12.79
CA THR A 139 2.44 -5.70 13.79
C THR A 139 3.07 -4.32 13.64
N VAL A 140 2.24 -3.31 13.40
CA VAL A 140 2.63 -1.91 13.25
C VAL A 140 2.10 -1.12 14.45
N PRO A 141 2.96 -0.61 15.34
CA PRO A 141 2.52 0.18 16.49
C PRO A 141 1.96 1.53 16.01
N THR A 142 0.67 1.77 16.24
CA THR A 142 -0.01 3.02 15.87
C THR A 142 -1.36 3.12 16.56
N GLY A 143 -1.78 4.34 16.90
CA GLY A 143 -3.04 4.61 17.59
C GLY A 143 -4.19 4.93 16.64
N ILE A 144 -5.31 4.22 16.74
CA ILE A 144 -6.54 4.60 16.01
C ILE A 144 -7.80 4.29 16.82
N GLU A 145 -8.71 5.26 16.95
CA GLU A 145 -10.05 5.02 17.46
C GLU A 145 -10.97 4.56 16.32
N ALA A 146 -11.55 3.36 16.46
CA ALA A 146 -12.35 2.77 15.39
C ALA A 146 -13.42 1.81 15.91
N CYS A 147 -14.65 1.94 15.41
CA CYS A 147 -15.67 0.89 15.54
C CYS A 147 -15.67 -0.04 14.32
N GLN A 148 -15.26 0.50 13.16
CA GLN A 148 -15.07 -0.19 11.90
C GLN A 148 -13.81 0.35 11.25
N LEU A 149 -13.16 -0.47 10.43
CA LEU A 149 -12.01 -0.07 9.64
C LEU A 149 -12.30 -0.26 8.15
N GLN A 150 -11.67 0.59 7.36
CA GLN A 150 -11.55 0.49 5.92
C GLN A 150 -10.09 0.65 5.56
N VAL A 151 -9.69 0.07 4.43
CA VAL A 151 -8.36 0.30 3.87
C VAL A 151 -8.45 0.53 2.37
N HIS A 152 -7.66 1.48 1.91
CA HIS A 152 -7.65 1.90 0.53
C HIS A 152 -6.47 1.29 -0.24
N PRO A 153 -6.54 1.27 -1.59
CA PRO A 153 -5.47 0.68 -2.40
C PRO A 153 -4.11 1.31 -2.14
N VAL A 154 -3.06 0.52 -2.36
CA VAL A 154 -1.70 1.07 -2.41
C VAL A 154 -1.57 2.04 -3.58
N VAL A 155 -0.97 3.18 -3.32
CA VAL A 155 -0.61 4.22 -4.29
C VAL A 155 0.86 4.58 -4.12
N LEU A 156 1.45 5.26 -5.11
CA LEU A 156 2.78 5.84 -4.92
C LEU A 156 2.70 6.88 -3.81
N GLY A 157 3.64 6.83 -2.87
CA GLY A 157 3.75 7.88 -1.86
C GLY A 157 4.05 9.21 -2.52
N SER A 158 3.32 10.26 -2.15
CA SER A 158 3.75 11.63 -2.44
C SER A 158 4.98 11.93 -1.59
N GLN A 159 6.02 12.53 -2.19
CA GLN A 159 7.05 13.20 -1.41
C GLN A 159 6.37 14.42 -0.76
N GLU A 160 6.34 14.47 0.57
CA GLU A 160 5.93 15.66 1.32
C GLU A 160 6.99 16.76 1.19
#